data_AF-A0A355VV42-F1
#
_entry.id   AF-A0A355VV42-F1
#
_cell.length_a   1.000
_cell.length_b   1.000
_cell.length_c   1.000
_cell.angle_alpha   90.00
_cell.angle_beta   90.00
_cell.angle_gamma   90.00
#
_symmetry.space_group_name_H-M   'P 1'
#
loop_
_entity.id
_entity.type
_entity.pdbx_description
1 polymer ?
#
loop_
_entity_poly.entity_id
_entity_poly.type
_entity_poly.pdbx_seq_one_letter_code
_entity_poly.pdbx_strand_id
1 'polypeptide(L)' 'MLSETFLDFLADWYLTFKAFHIISVISWMAGLLYLPRLFMYHCNAEVGSKQSETFKVMEYRLMKIIMMP' A
#
# COMPACT_ATOMS: atom_id res chain seq x y z
N MET A 1 5.19 -40.35 5.51
CA MET A 1 4.79 -39.81 6.83
C MET A 1 5.43 -38.45 7.06
N LEU A 2 6.76 -38.32 7.11
CA LEU A 2 7.46 -37.02 7.29
C LEU A 2 7.27 -36.06 6.09
N SER A 3 7.17 -36.59 4.86
CA SER A 3 6.87 -35.81 3.65
C SER A 3 5.44 -35.25 3.63
N GLU A 4 4.45 -36.08 3.99
CA GLU A 4 3.03 -35.69 4.03
C GLU A 4 2.78 -34.59 5.06
N THR A 5 3.33 -34.73 6.28
CA THR A 5 3.22 -33.70 7.33
C THR A 5 3.86 -32.37 6.92
N PHE A 6 4.91 -32.41 6.10
CA PHE A 6 5.57 -31.21 5.60
C PHE A 6 4.75 -30.52 4.50
N LEU A 7 4.11 -31.30 3.62
CA LEU A 7 3.21 -30.77 2.59
C LEU A 7 1.94 -30.16 3.19
N ASP A 8 1.35 -30.81 4.20
CA ASP A 8 0.19 -30.29 4.93
C ASP A 8 0.51 -28.96 5.62
N PHE A 9 1.68 -28.87 6.26
CA PHE A 9 2.16 -27.62 6.86
C PHE A 9 2.29 -26.50 5.80
N LEU A 10 2.92 -26.77 4.66
CA LEU A 10 3.04 -25.77 3.59
C LEU A 10 1.68 -25.36 3.01
N ALA A 11 0.73 -26.31 2.91
CA ALA A 11 -0.62 -26.05 2.44
C ALA A 11 -1.40 -25.12 3.39
N ASP A 12 -1.26 -25.30 4.70
CA ASP A 12 -1.88 -24.44 5.72
C ASP A 12 -1.39 -22.98 5.62
N TRP A 13 -0.08 -22.79 5.41
CA TRP A 13 0.51 -21.46 5.28
C TRP A 13 0.26 -20.81 3.91
N TYR A 14 0.09 -21.61 2.85
CA TYR A 14 -0.09 -21.11 1.49
C TYR A 14 -1.28 -20.16 1.36
N LEU A 15 -2.43 -20.50 1.96
CA LEU A 15 -3.63 -19.67 1.88
C LEU A 15 -3.41 -18.31 2.58
N THR A 16 -2.74 -18.34 3.74
CA THR A 16 -2.44 -17.16 4.54
C THR A 16 -1.49 -16.22 3.82
N PHE A 17 -0.38 -16.73 3.29
CA PHE A 17 0.57 -15.92 2.50
C PHE A 17 -0.08 -15.37 1.23
N LYS A 18 -0.92 -16.16 0.55
CA LYS A 18 -1.67 -15.68 -0.62
C LYS A 18 -2.61 -14.53 -0.24
N ALA A 19 -3.31 -14.61 0.89
CA ALA A 19 -4.19 -13.54 1.36
C ALA A 19 -3.40 -12.25 1.66
N PHE A 20 -2.29 -12.33 2.41
CA PHE A 20 -1.44 -11.16 2.68
C PHE A 20 -0.85 -10.54 1.41
N HIS A 21 -0.40 -11.38 0.46
CA HIS A 21 0.10 -10.90 -0.82
C HIS A 21 -0.97 -10.12 -1.59
N ILE A 22 -2.19 -10.64 -1.68
CA ILE A 22 -3.28 -9.96 -2.38
C ILE A 22 -3.62 -8.63 -1.69
N ILE A 23 -3.70 -8.60 -0.36
CA ILE A 23 -3.97 -7.37 0.41
C ILE A 23 -2.87 -6.33 0.18
N SER A 24 -1.61 -6.76 0.22
CA SER A 24 -0.44 -5.91 -0.07
C SER A 24 -0.50 -5.32 -1.49
N VAL A 25 -0.77 -6.16 -2.50
CA VAL A 25 -0.85 -5.71 -3.91
C VAL A 25 -2.02 -4.75 -4.12
N ILE A 26 -3.20 -5.02 -3.55
CA ILE A 26 -4.36 -4.12 -3.67
C ILE A 26 -4.07 -2.77 -2.99
N SER A 27 -3.46 -2.79 -1.80
CA SER A 27 -3.09 -1.56 -1.07
C SER A 27 -2.10 -0.73 -1.89
N TRP A 28 -1.09 -1.39 -2.48
CA TRP A 28 -0.13 -0.74 -3.36
C TRP A 28 -0.75 -0.15 -4.63
N MET A 29 -1.65 -0.89 -5.28
CA MET A 29 -2.42 -0.41 -6.44
C MET A 29 -3.27 0.83 -6.12
N ALA A 30 -3.94 0.83 -4.96
CA ALA A 30 -4.72 1.98 -4.52
C ALA A 30 -3.84 3.22 -4.29
N GLY A 31 -2.65 3.04 -3.71
CA GLY A 31 -1.66 4.10 -3.53
C GLY A 31 -1.21 4.71 -4.86
N LEU A 32 -0.81 3.87 -5.83
CA LEU A 32 -0.35 4.34 -7.16
C LEU A 32 -1.41 5.12 -7.94
N LEU A 33 -2.69 4.76 -7.81
CA LEU A 33 -3.78 5.43 -8.51
C LEU A 33 -4.19 6.74 -7.81
N TYR A 34 -4.11 6.80 -6.47
CA TYR A 34 -4.53 7.98 -5.71
C TYR A 34 -3.47 9.09 -5.61
N LEU A 35 -2.18 8.71 -5.59
CA LEU A 35 -1.06 9.64 -5.48
C LEU A 35 -0.99 10.70 -6.61
N PRO A 36 -1.09 10.38 -7.91
CA PRO A 36 -1.00 11.38 -8.98
C PRO A 36 -2.10 12.44 -8.93
N ARG A 37 -3.30 12.07 -8.47
CA ARG A 37 -4.40 13.02 -8.24
C ARG A 37 -4.03 14.04 -7.16
N LEU A 38 -3.38 13.58 -6.10
CA LEU A 38 -2.96 14.44 -5.00
C LEU A 38 -1.89 15.43 -5.46
N PHE A 39 -0.92 14.98 -6.27
CA PHE A 39 0.10 15.84 -6.87
C PHE A 39 -0.50 16.92 -7.79
N MET A 40 -1.52 16.59 -8.58
CA MET A 40 -2.22 17.58 -9.42
C MET A 40 -2.85 18.70 -8.57
N TYR A 41 -3.47 18.37 -7.44
CA TYR A 41 -4.01 19.39 -6.53
C TYR A 41 -2.90 20.18 -5.81
N HIS A 42 -1.79 19.53 -5.48
CA HIS A 42 -0.65 20.20 -4.88
C HIS A 42 -0.02 21.23 -5.83
N CYS A 43 0.18 20.89 -7.10
CA CYS A 43 0.70 21.84 -8.10
C CYS A 43 -0.18 23.08 -8.29
N ASN A 44 -1.49 22.97 -8.05
CA ASN A 44 -2.44 24.08 -8.13
C ASN A 44 -2.53 24.92 -6.84
N ALA A 45 -1.94 24.45 -5.74
CA ALA A 45 -1.97 25.17 -4.47
C ALA A 45 -0.85 26.24 -4.42
N GLU A 46 -1.14 27.39 -3.80
CA GLU A 46 -0.11 28.40 -3.56
C GLU A 46 0.99 27.86 -2.64
N VAL A 47 2.24 28.18 -3.00
CA VAL A 47 3.44 27.75 -2.27
C VAL A 47 3.40 28.35 -0.86
N GLY A 48 3.47 27.49 0.16
CA GLY A 48 3.41 27.90 1.57
C GLY A 48 1.99 28.10 2.12
N SER A 49 0.95 27.83 1.32
CA SER A 49 -0.42 27.80 1.83
C SER A 49 -0.65 26.61 2.78
N LYS A 50 -1.65 26.75 3.67
CA LYS A 50 -2.09 25.67 4.56
C LYS A 50 -2.51 24.40 3.79
N GLN A 51 -3.01 24.57 2.56
CA GLN A 51 -3.38 23.45 1.69
C GLN A 51 -2.15 22.69 1.19
N SER A 52 -1.09 23.38 0.75
CA SER A 52 0.17 22.73 0.34
C SER A 52 0.79 21.89 1.46
N GLU A 53 0.85 22.41 2.70
CA GLU A 53 1.35 21.63 3.84
C GLU A 53 0.48 20.41 4.17
N THR A 54 -0.84 20.55 3.99
CA THR A 54 -1.77 19.42 4.18
C THR A 54 -1.55 18.35 3.11
N PHE A 55 -1.35 18.74 1.85
CA PHE A 55 -1.07 17.80 0.76
C PHE A 55 0.23 17.04 0.98
N LYS A 56 1.32 17.69 1.41
CA LYS A 56 2.58 17.01 1.77
C LYS A 56 2.38 15.90 2.80
N VAL A 57 1.61 16.17 3.86
CA VAL A 57 1.32 15.16 4.89
C VAL A 57 0.49 14.00 4.34
N MET A 58 -0.52 14.31 3.50
CA MET A 58 -1.35 13.27 2.88
C MET A 58 -0.55 12.39 1.91
N GLU A 59 0.31 12.97 1.08
CA GLU A 59 1.20 12.26 0.15
C GLU A 59 2.16 11.35 0.91
N TYR A 60 2.79 11.86 1.97
CA TYR A 60 3.70 11.08 2.81
C TYR A 60 3.01 9.90 3.49
N ARG A 61 1.82 10.12 4.06
CA ARG A 61 1.05 9.04 4.69
C ARG A 61 0.63 7.98 3.69
N LEU A 62 0.16 8.39 2.51
CA LEU A 62 -0.22 7.46 1.45
C LEU A 62 0.98 6.60 1.02
N MET A 63 2.11 7.24 0.76
CA MET A 63 3.33 6.54 0.34
C MET A 63 3.86 5.61 1.43
N LYS A 64 3.93 6.06 2.68
CA LYS A 64 4.60 5.31 3.75
C LYS A 64 3.72 4.28 4.44
N ILE A 65 2.41 4.50 4.53
CA ILE A 65 1.47 3.62 5.23
C ILE A 65 0.82 2.63 4.26
N ILE A 66 0.53 3.04 3.03
CA ILE A 66 -0.25 2.22 2.09
C ILE A 66 0.63 1.56 1.03
N MET A 67 1.65 2.25 0.52
CA MET A 67 2.52 1.71 -0.53
C MET A 67 3.76 0.96 -0.03
N MET A 68 4.05 0.99 1.27
CA MET A 68 5.18 0.29 1.88
C MET A 68 4.63 -0.96 2.62
N PRO A 69 4.61 -2.14 1.98
CA PRO A 69 4.12 -3.37 2.58
C PRO A 69 5.05 -3.95 3.65
#